data_AF-A0A820RQB5-F1
#
_entry.id   AF-A0A820RQB5-F1
#
_cell.length_a   1.000
_cell.length_b   1.000
_cell.length_c   1.000
_cell.angle_alpha   90.00
_cell.angle_beta   90.00
_cell.angle_gamma   90.00
#
_symmetry.space_group_name_H-M   'P 1'
#
loop_
_entity.id
_entity.type
_entity.pdbx_description
1 polymer ?
#
loop_
_entity_poly.entity_id
_entity_poly.type
_entity_poly.pdbx_seq_one_letter_code
_entity_poly.pdbx_strand_id
1 'polypeptide(L)'
;HSFYTYWEHEIFTSLVELVIRNLCQFYENIFGSSSHFIVDVILVPPRIKLQPSLEEIVNSIRRSAYGISELPKHFNRWLHGSCISSPSPPLLDEEIELPDFTFNNDVKQHPDIVS
;
A
#
# COMPACT_ATOMS: atom_id res chain seq x y z
N HIS A 1 23.10 -19.26 9.34
CA HIS A 1 21.72 -19.44 8.84
C HIS A 1 20.69 -18.79 9.76
N SER A 2 20.72 -19.05 11.07
CA SER A 2 19.76 -18.51 12.05
C SER A 2 19.64 -16.98 12.09
N PHE A 3 20.75 -16.25 11.93
CA PHE A 3 20.76 -14.78 11.95
C PHE A 3 19.87 -14.16 10.86
N TYR A 4 20.01 -14.62 9.61
CA TYR A 4 19.24 -14.06 8.49
C TYR A 4 17.78 -14.46 8.54
N THR A 5 17.49 -15.71 8.93
CA THR A 5 16.10 -16.16 9.13
C THR A 5 15.40 -15.35 10.21
N TYR A 6 16.09 -15.00 11.29
CA TYR A 6 15.56 -14.12 12.33
C TYR A 6 15.21 -12.73 11.77
N TRP A 7 16.16 -12.07 11.09
CA TRP A 7 15.93 -10.72 10.57
C TRP A 7 14.90 -10.67 9.42
N GLU A 8 14.85 -11.70 8.58
CA GLU A 8 13.82 -11.83 7.55
C GLU A 8 12.42 -11.89 8.19
N HIS A 9 12.27 -12.67 9.26
CA HIS A 9 11.03 -12.74 10.03
C HIS A 9 10.68 -11.40 10.70
N GLU A 10 11.65 -10.74 11.34
CA GLU A 10 11.43 -9.44 12.01
C GLU A 10 11.01 -8.34 11.03
N ILE A 11 11.61 -8.32 9.83
CA ILE A 11 11.25 -7.36 8.79
C ILE A 11 9.88 -7.65 8.23
N PHE A 12 9.58 -8.90 7.92
CA PHE A 12 8.24 -9.29 7.48
C PHE A 12 7.18 -8.87 8.50
N THR A 13 7.40 -9.20 9.77
CA THR A 13 6.50 -8.82 10.87
C THR A 13 6.32 -7.31 10.95
N SER A 14 7.42 -6.55 10.87
CA SER A 14 7.39 -5.08 10.89
C SER A 14 6.63 -4.49 9.69
N LEU A 15 6.73 -5.10 8.50
CA LEU A 15 6.01 -4.66 7.30
C LEU A 15 4.51 -4.95 7.39
N VAL A 16 4.13 -6.11 7.95
CA VAL A 16 2.73 -6.41 8.25
C VAL A 16 2.17 -5.40 9.24
N GLU A 17 2.86 -5.14 10.35
CA GLU A 17 2.45 -4.14 11.34
C GLU A 17 2.34 -2.74 10.73
N LEU A 18 3.28 -2.37 9.86
CA LEU A 18 3.26 -1.09 9.15
C LEU A 18 1.99 -0.96 8.31
N VAL A 19 1.65 -1.96 7.49
CA VAL A 19 0.45 -1.90 6.65
C VAL A 19 -0.81 -1.84 7.49
N ILE A 20 -0.95 -2.70 8.50
CA ILE A 20 -2.13 -2.76 9.37
C ILE A 20 -2.32 -1.41 10.10
N ARG A 21 -1.28 -0.90 10.76
CA ARG A 21 -1.36 0.36 11.52
C ARG A 21 -1.74 1.54 10.63
N ASN A 22 -1.17 1.63 9.43
CA ASN A 22 -1.50 2.70 8.50
C ASN A 22 -2.94 2.57 7.98
N LEU A 23 -3.43 1.37 7.68
CA LEU A 23 -4.82 1.16 7.28
C LEU A 23 -5.82 1.50 8.40
N CYS A 24 -5.54 1.10 9.64
CA CYS A 24 -6.36 1.46 10.79
C CYS A 24 -6.39 2.98 11.01
N GLN A 25 -5.22 3.64 11.02
CA GLN A 25 -5.15 5.09 11.15
C GLN A 25 -5.84 5.82 10.00
N PHE A 26 -5.70 5.31 8.77
CA PHE A 26 -6.38 5.86 7.60
C PHE A 26 -7.90 5.75 7.72
N TYR A 27 -8.41 4.60 8.18
CA TYR A 27 -9.82 4.40 8.47
C TYR A 27 -10.32 5.39 9.54
N GLU A 28 -9.61 5.51 10.66
CA GLU A 28 -9.97 6.45 11.74
C GLU A 28 -9.94 7.90 11.28
N ASN A 29 -9.02 8.29 10.41
CA ASN A 29 -8.99 9.64 9.86
C ASN A 29 -10.20 9.88 8.94
N ILE A 30 -10.55 8.95 8.06
CA ILE A 30 -11.69 9.13 7.13
C ILE A 30 -13.04 9.17 7.86
N PHE A 31 -13.25 8.25 8.81
CA PHE A 31 -14.53 8.08 9.49
C PHE A 31 -14.57 8.74 10.88
N GLY A 32 -13.49 9.41 11.25
CA GLY A 32 -13.37 10.14 12.50
C GLY A 32 -14.14 11.46 12.48
N SER A 33 -13.82 12.31 13.44
CA SER A 33 -14.54 13.58 13.65
C SER A 33 -14.06 14.72 12.75
N SER A 34 -12.99 14.53 11.99
CA SER A 34 -12.39 15.54 11.11
C SER A 34 -12.95 15.47 9.68
N SER A 35 -13.32 16.63 9.13
CA SER A 35 -13.63 16.73 7.71
C SER A 35 -12.35 16.83 6.89
N HIS A 36 -12.13 15.88 5.98
CA HIS A 36 -10.98 15.84 5.07
C HIS A 36 -11.30 16.29 3.64
N PHE A 37 -12.58 16.42 3.30
CA PHE A 37 -13.03 16.76 1.95
C PHE A 37 -13.83 18.06 1.99
N ILE A 38 -13.47 18.99 1.12
CA ILE A 38 -14.28 20.18 0.83
C ILE A 38 -15.02 19.88 -0.47
N VAL A 39 -16.33 20.08 -0.47
CA VAL A 39 -17.19 19.83 -1.63
C VAL A 39 -17.89 21.12 -2.01
N ASP A 40 -17.61 21.60 -3.22
CA ASP A 40 -18.24 22.77 -3.80
C ASP A 40 -19.59 22.43 -4.41
N VAL A 41 -20.57 23.30 -4.19
CA VAL A 41 -21.88 23.24 -4.85
C VAL A 41 -21.86 24.16 -6.06
N ILE A 42 -21.95 23.58 -7.24
CA ILE A 42 -21.92 24.30 -8.51
C ILE A 42 -23.32 24.27 -9.13
N LEU A 43 -23.85 25.45 -9.42
CA LEU A 43 -25.12 25.60 -10.12
C LEU A 43 -24.88 25.53 -11.64
N VAL A 44 -25.37 24.48 -12.28
CA VAL A 44 -25.33 24.31 -13.74
C VAL A 44 -26.77 24.13 -14.23
N PRO A 45 -27.50 25.22 -14.52
CA PRO A 45 -28.93 25.16 -14.79
C PRO A 45 -29.34 24.09 -15.82
N PRO A 46 -30.41 23.31 -15.58
CA PRO A 46 -31.32 23.32 -14.42
C PRO A 46 -30.84 22.43 -13.24
N ARG A 47 -29.57 22.03 -13.21
CA ARG A 47 -29.02 21.02 -12.29
C ARG A 47 -28.10 21.64 -11.23
N ILE A 48 -28.03 20.98 -10.08
CA ILE A 48 -27.02 21.23 -9.06
C ILE A 48 -25.97 20.11 -9.19
N LYS A 49 -24.69 20.46 -9.15
CA LYS A 49 -23.58 19.51 -9.15
C LYS A 49 -22.71 19.72 -7.92
N LEU A 50 -22.11 18.62 -7.45
CA LEU A 50 -21.12 18.61 -6.37
C LEU A 50 -19.74 18.36 -6.99
N GLN A 51 -18.72 19.10 -6.54
CA GLN A 51 -17.34 18.92 -6.99
C GLN A 51 -16.38 18.98 -5.78
N PRO A 52 -15.55 17.94 -5.53
CA PRO A 52 -15.55 16.66 -6.21
C PRO A 52 -16.86 15.90 -5.99
N SER A 53 -17.23 15.09 -6.97
CA SER A 53 -18.33 14.14 -6.88
C SER A 53 -18.04 13.06 -5.83
N LEU A 54 -19.09 12.40 -5.35
CA LEU A 54 -18.95 11.27 -4.43
C LEU A 54 -18.05 10.17 -5.00
N GLU A 55 -18.14 9.93 -6.32
CA GLU A 55 -17.30 8.94 -7.00
C GLU A 55 -15.81 9.32 -6.94
N GLU A 56 -15.49 10.60 -7.16
CA GLU A 56 -14.10 11.09 -7.05
C GLU A 56 -13.57 10.99 -5.63
N ILE A 57 -14.39 11.29 -4.61
CA ILE A 57 -14.04 11.11 -3.20
C ILE A 57 -13.76 9.63 -2.90
N VAL A 58 -14.66 8.73 -3.28
CA VAL A 58 -14.49 7.28 -3.07
C VAL A 58 -13.27 6.76 -3.81
N ASN A 59 -12.99 7.24 -5.03
CA ASN A 59 -11.81 6.87 -5.78
C ASN A 59 -10.52 7.38 -5.13
N SER A 60 -10.53 8.58 -4.54
CA SER A 60 -9.41 9.11 -3.77
C SER A 60 -9.11 8.21 -2.55
N ILE A 61 -10.15 7.86 -1.79
CA ILE A 61 -10.04 6.96 -0.64
C ILE A 61 -9.45 5.61 -1.05
N ARG A 62 -9.97 5.00 -2.14
CA ARG A 62 -9.49 3.71 -2.64
C ARG A 62 -8.02 3.78 -3.05
N ARG A 63 -7.60 4.85 -3.74
CA ARG A 63 -6.20 5.02 -4.16
C ARG A 63 -5.26 5.15 -2.96
N SER A 64 -5.66 5.89 -1.94
CA SER A 64 -4.86 6.02 -0.71
C SER A 64 -4.73 4.68 0.03
N ALA A 65 -5.83 3.93 0.21
CA ALA A 65 -5.78 2.59 0.81
C ALA A 65 -4.90 1.62 0.00
N TYR A 66 -5.03 1.65 -1.34
CA TYR A 66 -4.19 0.87 -2.23
C TYR A 66 -2.71 1.25 -2.06
N GLY A 67 -2.38 2.54 -2.04
CA GLY A 67 -1.01 3.01 -1.83
C GLY A 67 -0.39 2.51 -0.52
N ILE A 68 -1.17 2.45 0.56
CA ILE A 68 -0.71 1.88 1.84
C ILE A 68 -0.39 0.38 1.70
N SER A 69 -1.26 -0.38 1.01
CA SER A 69 -1.04 -1.82 0.77
C SER A 69 0.18 -2.14 -0.09
N GLU A 70 0.69 -1.15 -0.84
CA GLU A 70 1.82 -1.29 -1.75
C GLU A 70 3.17 -0.91 -1.12
N LEU A 71 3.17 -0.31 0.08
CA LEU A 71 4.40 0.07 0.79
C LEU A 71 5.44 -1.05 0.89
N PRO A 72 5.08 -2.34 1.12
CA PRO A 72 6.06 -3.42 1.16
C PRO A 72 6.80 -3.68 -0.15
N LYS A 73 6.29 -3.22 -1.31
CA LYS A 73 6.99 -3.32 -2.60
C LYS A 73 8.32 -2.59 -2.60
N HIS A 74 8.46 -1.54 -1.80
CA HIS A 74 9.69 -0.76 -1.73
C HIS A 74 10.77 -1.46 -0.88
N PHE A 75 10.45 -2.59 -0.26
CA PHE A 75 11.37 -3.38 0.55
C PHE A 75 11.82 -4.62 -0.22
N ASN A 76 13.03 -4.54 -0.78
CA ASN A 76 13.69 -5.67 -1.42
C ASN A 76 14.06 -6.73 -0.38
N ARG A 77 13.83 -8.00 -0.73
CA ARG A 77 14.36 -9.13 0.05
C ARG A 77 15.84 -9.34 -0.24
N TRP A 78 16.50 -10.07 0.64
CA TRP A 78 17.85 -10.57 0.40
C TRP A 78 17.84 -11.95 -0.26
N LEU A 79 18.92 -12.27 -0.97
CA LEU A 79 19.16 -13.65 -1.40
C LEU A 79 19.31 -14.54 -0.17
N HIS A 80 18.56 -15.64 -0.13
CA HIS A 80 18.52 -16.58 0.99
C HIS A 80 19.93 -16.94 1.49
N GLY A 81 20.19 -16.68 2.77
CA GLY A 81 21.48 -16.99 3.41
C GLY A 81 22.62 -16.02 3.10
N SER A 82 22.37 -14.84 2.51
CA SER A 82 23.40 -13.83 2.21
C SER A 82 22.99 -12.39 2.59
N CYS A 83 23.98 -11.51 2.79
CA CYS A 83 23.79 -10.04 2.90
C CYS A 83 23.63 -9.35 1.53
N ILE A 84 23.49 -10.11 0.44
CA ILE A 84 23.38 -9.53 -0.89
C ILE A 84 21.91 -9.20 -1.08
N SER A 85 21.58 -7.91 -1.25
CA SER A 85 20.26 -7.49 -1.73
C SER A 85 19.92 -8.35 -2.93
N SER A 86 18.71 -8.91 -2.98
CA SER A 86 18.26 -9.56 -4.21
C SER A 86 18.54 -8.57 -5.33
N PRO A 87 19.28 -8.97 -6.39
CA PRO A 87 19.54 -8.07 -7.48
C PRO A 87 18.17 -7.56 -7.91
N SER A 88 17.98 -6.24 -7.88
CA SER A 88 16.90 -5.64 -8.62
C SER A 88 17.02 -6.22 -10.03
N PRO A 89 15.91 -6.67 -10.65
CA PRO A 89 15.90 -7.01 -12.06
C PRO A 89 16.80 -6.01 -12.78
N PRO A 90 17.83 -6.45 -13.53
CA PRO A 90 18.54 -5.50 -14.36
C PRO A 90 17.48 -4.75 -15.17
N LEU A 91 17.68 -3.48 -15.46
CA LEU A 91 16.92 -2.75 -16.48
C LEU A 91 17.23 -3.40 -17.84
N LEU A 92 16.87 -4.67 -18.00
CA LEU A 92 16.82 -5.41 -19.24
C LEU A 92 15.47 -5.04 -19.84
N ASP A 93 15.53 -4.67 -21.11
CA ASP A 93 14.43 -4.33 -22.02
C ASP A 93 13.02 -4.63 -21.50
N GLU A 94 12.14 -3.64 -21.68
CA GLU A 94 10.76 -3.42 -21.21
C GLU A 94 9.76 -4.61 -21.18
N GLU A 95 10.17 -5.84 -21.50
CA GLU A 95 9.29 -7.00 -21.68
C GLU A 95 9.46 -8.14 -20.66
N ILE A 96 10.43 -8.08 -19.72
CA ILE A 96 10.54 -9.10 -18.67
C ILE A 96 10.23 -8.49 -17.30
N GLU A 97 8.96 -8.53 -16.90
CA GLU A 97 8.58 -8.43 -15.49
C GLU A 97 9.18 -9.63 -14.73
N LEU A 98 10.42 -9.48 -14.29
CA LEU A 98 10.98 -10.36 -13.28
C LEU A 98 10.12 -10.20 -12.02
N PRO A 99 9.73 -11.30 -11.35
CA PRO A 99 8.94 -11.19 -10.14
C PRO A 99 9.70 -10.34 -9.13
N ASP A 100 9.10 -9.22 -8.72
CA ASP A 100 9.63 -8.37 -7.66
C ASP A 100 9.89 -9.25 -6.43
N PHE A 101 11.15 -9.45 -6.09
CA PHE A 101 11.55 -10.26 -4.94
C PHE A 101 11.39 -9.43 -3.66
N THR A 102 10.14 -9.12 -3.33
CA THR A 102 9.72 -8.23 -2.23
C THR A 102 8.82 -8.98 -1.26
N PHE A 103 8.55 -8.38 -0.09
CA PHE A 103 7.59 -8.93 0.87
C PHE A 103 6.12 -8.70 0.46
N ASN A 104 5.86 -8.01 -0.65
CA ASN A 104 4.54 -7.51 -0.98
C ASN A 104 3.46 -8.58 -1.13
N ASN A 105 3.73 -9.65 -1.87
CA ASN A 105 2.72 -10.70 -2.06
C ASN A 105 2.38 -11.39 -0.73
N ASP A 106 3.38 -11.68 0.10
CA ASP A 106 3.20 -12.33 1.40
C ASP A 106 2.43 -11.42 2.37
N VAL A 107 2.78 -10.13 2.41
CA VAL A 107 2.08 -9.15 3.26
C VAL A 107 0.63 -9.01 2.81
N LYS A 108 0.37 -8.91 1.50
CA LYS A 108 -1.00 -8.82 0.96
C LYS A 108 -1.83 -10.07 1.20
N GLN A 109 -1.21 -11.24 1.33
CA GLN A 109 -1.90 -12.50 1.64
C GLN A 109 -2.05 -12.74 3.15
N HIS A 110 -1.52 -11.84 3.99
CA HIS A 110 -1.62 -11.98 5.43
C HIS A 110 -3.08 -11.98 5.88
N PRO A 111 -3.52 -12.90 6.77
CA PRO A 111 -4.92 -13.01 7.18
C PRO A 111 -5.53 -11.70 7.70
N ASP A 112 -4.73 -10.92 8.43
CA ASP A 112 -5.17 -9.63 8.99
C ASP A 112 -5.32 -8.52 7.92
N ILE A 113 -4.88 -8.74 6.68
CA ILE A 113 -4.94 -7.77 5.57
C ILE A 113 -6.01 -8.14 4.54
N VAL A 114 -6.29 -9.44 4.32
CA VAL A 114 -7.27 -9.94 3.32
C VAL A 114 -8.72 -9.95 3.83
N SER A 115 -8.94 -9.66 5.11
CA SER A 115 -10.23 -9.84 5.80
C SER A 115 -11.39 -8.99 5.27
#